data_AF-A0AAN5CM54-F1
#
_entry.id   AF-A0AAN5CM54-F1
#
_cell.length_a   1.000
_cell.length_b   1.000
_cell.length_c   1.000
_cell.angle_alpha   90.00
_cell.angle_beta   90.00
_cell.angle_gamma   90.00
#
_symmetry.space_group_name_H-M   'P 1'
#
loop_
_entity.id
_entity.type
_entity.pdbx_description
1 polymer ?
#
loop_
_entity_poly.entity_id
_entity_poly.type
_entity_poly.pdbx_seq_one_letter_code
_entity_poly.pdbx_strand_id
1 'polypeptide(L)'
;MCHCSAIVAYATLHHASAYYYFEEEIVVCSPPEMYQGNAKKVWGSITFAVIVMSLIVYYAVWRKLRHAATFSQDRRLFRSIFAVMSVIILGWLSSMLTF
;
A
#
# COMPACT_ATOMS: atom_id res chain seq x y z
N MET A 1 0.06 -4.78 19.62
CA MET A 1 -1.38 -5.07 19.49
C MET A 1 -2.06 -4.23 18.41
N CYS A 2 -1.86 -2.90 18.34
CA CYS A 2 -2.46 -2.05 17.28
C CYS A 2 -2.10 -2.43 15.82
N HIS A 3 -0.91 -2.97 15.57
CA HIS A 3 -0.52 -3.38 14.21
C HIS A 3 -1.30 -4.61 13.72
N CYS A 4 -1.50 -5.61 14.59
CA CYS A 4 -2.27 -6.80 14.24
C CYS A 4 -3.74 -6.46 13.99
N SER A 5 -4.33 -5.59 14.80
CA SER A 5 -5.71 -5.13 14.57
C SER A 5 -5.86 -4.34 13.26
N ALA A 6 -4.87 -3.53 12.89
CA ALA A 6 -4.88 -2.82 11.61
C ALA A 6 -4.77 -3.77 10.40
N ILE A 7 -3.94 -4.82 10.51
CA ILE A 7 -3.81 -5.84 9.47
C ILE A 7 -5.11 -6.62 9.31
N VAL A 8 -5.71 -7.06 10.42
CA VAL A 8 -6.98 -7.79 10.40
C VAL A 8 -8.09 -6.90 9.82
N ALA A 9 -8.20 -5.64 10.27
CA ALA A 9 -9.17 -4.70 9.75
C ALA A 9 -9.02 -4.50 8.23
N TYR A 10 -7.79 -4.27 7.75
CA TYR A 10 -7.48 -4.12 6.33
C TYR A 10 -7.89 -5.36 5.52
N ALA A 11 -7.51 -6.55 5.98
CA ALA A 11 -7.87 -7.81 5.32
C ALA A 11 -9.39 -8.03 5.27
N THR A 12 -10.09 -7.77 6.38
CA THR A 12 -11.55 -7.89 6.44
C THR A 12 -12.25 -6.90 5.53
N LEU A 13 -11.76 -5.66 5.44
CA LEU A 13 -12.34 -4.64 4.57
C LEU A 13 -12.20 -5.03 3.09
N HIS A 14 -11.02 -5.54 2.72
CA HIS A 14 -10.75 -6.02 1.36
C HIS A 14 -11.62 -7.20 0.97
N HIS A 15 -11.79 -8.17 1.89
CA HIS A 15 -12.68 -9.30 1.65
C HIS A 15 -14.15 -8.88 1.54
N ALA A 16 -14.60 -7.99 2.42
CA ALA A 16 -15.96 -7.48 2.37
C ALA A 16 -16.22 -6.71 1.06
N SER A 17 -15.29 -5.86 0.62
CA SER A 17 -15.42 -5.15 -0.66
C SER A 17 -15.41 -6.09 -1.86
N ALA A 18 -14.59 -7.15 -1.82
CA ALA A 18 -14.56 -8.16 -2.88
C ALA A 18 -15.90 -8.90 -2.99
N TYR A 19 -16.49 -9.26 -1.86
CA TYR A 19 -17.76 -9.99 -1.81
C TYR A 19 -18.94 -9.10 -2.26
N TYR A 20 -19.01 -7.85 -1.82
CA TYR A 20 -20.12 -6.95 -2.12
C TYR A 20 -20.15 -6.42 -3.55
N TYR A 21 -18.99 -6.25 -4.17
CA TYR A 21 -18.88 -5.65 -5.51
C TYR A 21 -18.42 -6.66 -6.57
N PHE A 22 -18.60 -7.96 -6.30
CA PHE A 22 -18.23 -9.04 -7.23
C PHE A 22 -19.11 -9.03 -8.48
N GLU A 23 -18.50 -9.11 -9.66
CA GLU A 23 -19.18 -9.07 -10.96
C GLU A 23 -18.43 -9.98 -11.94
N GLU A 24 -19.03 -11.07 -12.42
CA GLU A 24 -18.30 -12.08 -13.20
C GLU A 24 -17.81 -11.54 -14.56
N GLU A 25 -16.49 -11.46 -14.74
CA GLU A 25 -15.83 -11.11 -16.00
C GLU A 25 -14.70 -12.09 -16.34
N ILE A 26 -14.49 -12.36 -17.64
CA ILE A 26 -13.38 -13.20 -18.13
C ILE A 26 -12.10 -12.37 -18.06
N VAL A 27 -11.22 -12.72 -17.12
CA VAL A 27 -9.97 -11.99 -16.86
C VAL A 27 -8.75 -12.91 -16.88
N VAL A 28 -7.58 -12.33 -17.11
CA VAL A 28 -6.30 -13.01 -16.93
C VAL A 28 -6.08 -13.26 -15.43
N CYS A 29 -5.83 -14.51 -15.05
CA CYS A 29 -5.58 -14.89 -13.65
C CYS A 29 -4.36 -14.15 -13.08
N SER A 30 -4.62 -13.00 -12.46
CA SER A 30 -3.62 -12.21 -11.74
C SER A 30 -4.24 -11.61 -10.47
N PRO A 31 -3.44 -11.35 -9.42
CA PRO A 31 -3.96 -10.92 -8.12
C PRO A 31 -4.89 -9.69 -8.14
N PRO A 32 -4.65 -8.63 -8.94
CA PRO A 32 -5.57 -7.49 -8.99
C PRO A 32 -6.84 -7.78 -9.80
N GLU A 33 -6.79 -8.70 -10.76
CA GLU A 33 -7.95 -9.08 -11.58
C GLU A 33 -8.93 -10.00 -10.83
N MET A 34 -8.56 -10.49 -9.65
CA MET A 34 -9.51 -11.15 -8.73
C MET A 34 -10.61 -10.18 -8.26
N TYR A 35 -10.32 -8.88 -8.22
CA TYR A 35 -11.30 -7.84 -7.91
C TYR A 35 -11.93 -7.38 -9.22
N GLN A 36 -13.11 -7.91 -9.54
CA GLN A 36 -13.81 -7.62 -10.80
C GLN A 36 -14.67 -6.35 -10.72
N GLY A 37 -15.03 -5.77 -11.86
CA GLY A 37 -15.98 -4.65 -11.95
C GLY A 37 -15.67 -3.46 -11.01
N ASN A 38 -16.69 -3.01 -10.26
CA ASN A 38 -16.52 -1.91 -9.31
C ASN A 38 -15.63 -2.26 -8.10
N ALA A 39 -15.44 -3.55 -7.78
CA ALA A 39 -14.52 -3.97 -6.71
C ALA A 39 -13.07 -3.56 -7.03
N LYS A 40 -12.66 -3.59 -8.30
CA LYS A 40 -11.33 -3.16 -8.76
C LYS A 40 -11.05 -1.70 -8.42
N LYS A 41 -12.04 -0.82 -8.67
CA LYS A 41 -11.94 0.62 -8.40
C LYS A 41 -11.87 0.91 -6.91
N VAL A 42 -12.69 0.24 -6.11
CA VAL A 42 -12.68 0.35 -4.64
C VAL A 42 -11.36 -0.17 -4.08
N TRP A 43 -10.88 -1.32 -4.57
CA TRP A 43 -9.58 -1.89 -4.22
C TRP A 43 -8.43 -0.95 -4.53
N GLY A 44 -8.42 -0.36 -5.74
CA GLY A 44 -7.42 0.62 -6.16
C GLY A 44 -7.43 1.87 -5.29
N SER A 45 -8.61 2.40 -4.96
CA SER A 45 -8.76 3.58 -4.09
C SER A 45 -8.26 3.33 -2.66
N ILE A 46 -8.61 2.18 -2.07
CA ILE A 46 -8.15 1.78 -0.72
C ILE A 46 -6.63 1.61 -0.73
N THR A 47 -6.09 0.92 -1.74
CA THR A 47 -4.64 0.68 -1.87
C THR A 47 -3.88 2.00 -2.04
N PHE A 48 -4.40 2.92 -2.85
CA PHE A 48 -3.82 4.26 -3.01
C PHE A 48 -3.81 5.04 -1.69
N ALA A 49 -4.91 5.01 -0.93
CA ALA A 49 -4.98 5.67 0.37
C ALA A 49 -3.93 5.11 1.35
N VAL A 50 -3.73 3.79 1.39
CA VAL A 50 -2.70 3.14 2.21
C VAL A 50 -1.29 3.56 1.79
N ILE A 51 -1.03 3.66 0.48
CA ILE A 51 0.25 4.14 -0.06
C ILE A 51 0.52 5.58 0.38
N VAL A 52 -0.46 6.47 0.25
CA VAL A 52 -0.32 7.88 0.66
C VAL A 52 -0.07 7.99 2.17
N MET A 53 -0.82 7.25 2.99
CA MET A 53 -0.61 7.21 4.44
C MET A 53 0.79 6.69 4.80
N SER A 54 1.28 5.68 4.09
CA SER A 54 2.64 5.16 4.28
C SER A 54 3.69 6.25 3.97
N LEU A 55 3.54 6.97 2.86
CA LEU A 55 4.43 8.09 2.51
C LEU A 55 4.45 9.18 3.56
N ILE A 56 3.30 9.52 4.16
CA ILE A 56 3.19 10.52 5.23
C ILE A 56 3.98 10.05 6.47
N VAL A 57 3.80 8.80 6.89
CA VAL A 57 4.54 8.23 8.04
C VAL A 57 6.04 8.24 7.75
N TYR A 58 6.44 7.81 6.54
CA TYR A 58 7.85 7.83 6.13
C TYR A 58 8.42 9.25 6.12
N TYR A 59 7.69 10.24 5.61
CA TYR A 59 8.12 11.63 5.61
C TYR A 59 8.27 12.19 7.03
N ALA A 60 7.34 11.87 7.93
CA ALA A 60 7.42 12.28 9.33
C ALA A 60 8.65 11.70 10.03
N VAL A 61 8.93 10.41 9.81
CA VAL A 61 10.12 9.73 10.36
C VAL A 61 11.40 10.33 9.76
N TRP A 62 11.44 10.56 8.45
CA TRP A 62 12.58 11.21 7.79
C TRP A 62 12.86 12.60 8.34
N ARG A 63 11.82 13.42 8.56
CA ARG A 63 11.97 14.75 9.16
C ARG A 63 12.57 14.66 10.56
N LYS A 64 12.09 13.73 11.40
CA LYS A 64 12.68 13.50 12.74
C LYS A 64 14.13 13.03 12.65
N LEU A 65 14.46 12.09 11.77
CA LEU A 65 15.83 11.61 11.54
C LEU A 65 16.77 12.69 11.00
N ARG A 66 16.25 13.69 10.28
CA ARG A 66 17.06 14.82 9.78
C ARG A 66 17.42 15.80 10.88
N HIS A 67 16.53 16.00 11.87
CA HIS A 67 16.75 16.90 13.00
C HIS A 67 17.46 16.22 14.17
N ALA A 68 17.37 14.90 14.29
CA ALA A 68 18.11 14.14 15.27
C ALA A 68 19.55 13.89 14.77
N ALA A 69 20.56 14.20 15.59
CA ALA A 69 21.95 13.84 15.36
C ALA A 69 22.20 12.33 15.58
N THR A 70 21.35 11.49 14.97
CA THR A 70 21.32 10.04 15.18
C THR A 70 22.38 9.31 14.35
N PHE A 71 22.89 8.22 14.92
CA PHE A 71 23.94 7.33 14.42
C PHE A 71 23.81 7.03 12.91
N SER A 72 24.95 6.98 12.23
CA SER A 72 25.05 6.71 10.77
C SER A 72 24.36 5.42 10.32
N GLN A 73 24.20 4.45 11.23
CA GLN A 73 23.58 3.16 10.99
C GLN A 73 22.06 3.24 10.78
N ASP A 74 21.33 4.02 11.59
CA ASP A 74 19.87 4.19 11.47
C ASP A 74 19.50 4.89 10.16
N ARG A 75 20.33 5.86 9.75
CA ARG A 75 20.16 6.58 8.49
C ARG A 75 20.39 5.68 7.27
N ARG A 76 21.31 4.71 7.37
CA ARG A 76 21.57 3.71 6.32
C ARG A 76 20.41 2.72 6.19
N LEU A 77 19.90 2.21 7.32
CA LEU A 77 18.72 1.34 7.35
C LEU A 77 17.48 2.04 6.76
N PHE A 78 17.23 3.28 7.18
CA PHE A 78 16.10 4.06 6.66
C PHE A 78 16.20 4.29 5.15
N ARG A 79 17.39 4.58 4.62
CA ARG A 79 17.61 4.75 3.17
C ARG A 79 17.31 3.48 2.38
N SER A 80 17.69 2.31 2.90
CA SER A 80 17.38 1.02 2.28
C SER A 80 15.87 0.76 2.24
N ILE A 81 15.19 0.95 3.37
CA ILE A 81 13.74 0.78 3.45
C ILE A 81 13.01 1.76 2.52
N PHE A 82 13.47 3.01 2.47
CA PHE A 82 12.92 4.02 1.57
C PHE A 82 13.04 3.60 0.10
N ALA A 83 14.19 3.09 -0.32
CA ALA A 83 14.40 2.62 -1.70
C ALA A 83 13.49 1.44 -2.07
N VAL A 84 13.32 0.48 -1.17
CA VAL A 84 12.42 -0.66 -1.40
C VAL A 84 10.97 -0.20 -1.47
N MET A 85 10.55 0.67 -0.55
CA MET A 85 9.18 1.20 -0.52
C MET A 85 8.85 2.06 -1.73
N SER A 86 9.78 2.89 -2.20
CA SER A 86 9.54 3.70 -3.40
C SER A 86 9.40 2.84 -4.65
N VAL A 87 10.20 1.77 -4.80
CA VAL A 87 10.04 0.81 -5.90
C VAL A 87 8.68 0.12 -5.83
N ILE A 88 8.24 -0.31 -4.64
CA ILE A 88 6.93 -0.92 -4.45
C ILE A 88 5.82 0.05 -4.84
N ILE A 89 5.86 1.28 -4.34
CA ILE A 89 4.85 2.32 -4.62
C ILE A 89 4.80 2.66 -6.11
N LEU A 90 5.96 2.83 -6.75
CA LEU A 90 6.04 3.11 -8.19
C LEU A 90 5.52 1.92 -9.00
N GLY A 91 5.83 0.68 -8.61
CA GLY A 91 5.30 -0.52 -9.25
C GLY A 91 3.77 -0.57 -9.20
N TRP A 92 3.18 -0.31 -8.03
CA TRP A 92 1.73 -0.27 -7.88
C TRP A 92 1.10 0.90 -8.65
N LEU A 93 1.69 2.10 -8.63
CA LEU A 93 1.21 3.24 -9.42
C LEU A 93 1.25 2.95 -10.92
N SER A 94 2.32 2.34 -11.42
CA SER A 94 2.43 1.94 -12.82
C SER A 94 1.37 0.90 -13.18
N SER A 95 1.12 -0.09 -12.32
CA SER A 95 0.01 -1.04 -12.53
C SER A 95 -1.34 -0.30 -12.60
N MET A 96 -1.63 0.61 -11.66
CA MET A 96 -2.89 1.36 -11.64
C MET A 96 -3.06 2.33 -12.82
N LEU A 97 -1.97 2.87 -13.37
CA LEU A 97 -1.98 3.73 -14.56
C LEU A 97 -2.18 2.96 -15.87
N THR A 98 -1.89 1.67 -15.87
CA THR A 98 -2.03 0.79 -17.05
C THR A 98 -3.43 0.18 -17.14
N PHE A 99 -4.21 0.23 -16.05
CA PHE A 99 -5.61 -0.19 -15.98
C PHE A 99 -6.57 1.01 -16.07
#